data_AF-A0A9X5XH95-F1
#
_entry.id   AF-A0A9X5XH95-F1
#
_cell.length_a   1.000
_cell.length_b   1.000
_cell.length_c   1.000
_cell.angle_alpha   90.00
_cell.angle_beta   90.00
_cell.angle_gamma   90.00
#
_symmetry.space_group_name_H-M   'P 1'
#
loop_
_entity.id
_entity.type
_entity.pdbx_description
1 polymer ?
#
loop_
_entity_poly.entity_id
_entity_poly.type
_entity_poly.pdbx_seq_one_letter_code
_entity_poly.pdbx_strand_id
1 'polypeptide(L)'
;MNGQPNTRLSDLFGLAGWSKGELARLVNKQAAAMGHPQLATDTSRVRRWIDVGEIPRDPVPRVLAALFTERLGRVVTIEDLGLVRHGRVGKRPGGGNVEHPDGVPWAPERTAAVLTEFTGMDLMLNRRGLVGAGAALAAGSALSSAMHDWLHTDPALVADAPVVDNPLHADPAGFDRYEAAPIGSQEIEELERSVEVFRAWDAARGGGLQRKAVVGQLNEVGGMLSYRHPDHLQRRLWGVAANLAVLAGWMSHDVGLEPTAQKYFIIAAHAAREGGDRPRAGEALSRAARQMVHLGRPDDALDLMKLAKSGSGSEMLPRTRAMLYTIEAWAQASMGKGQAMRRTLGEAEDLFVSDKGDVPPPSWMQMFDEADMHGMQALAYR
;
A
#
# COMPACT_ATOMS: atom_id res chain seq x y z
N MET A 1 29.01 16.19 -22.16
CA MET A 1 28.22 15.34 -21.26
C MET A 1 28.37 15.90 -19.85
N ASN A 2 27.44 16.75 -19.41
CA ASN A 2 27.46 17.36 -18.08
C ASN A 2 26.65 16.49 -17.11
N GLY A 3 27.27 15.44 -16.57
CA GLY A 3 26.69 14.66 -15.48
C GLY A 3 27.08 15.29 -14.16
N GLN A 4 26.10 15.68 -13.33
CA GLN A 4 26.37 16.06 -11.95
C GLN A 4 26.70 14.79 -11.14
N PRO A 5 27.68 14.83 -10.22
CA PRO A 5 27.99 13.71 -9.35
C PRO A 5 26.76 13.23 -8.58
N ASN A 6 26.59 11.92 -8.44
CA ASN A 6 25.51 11.34 -7.64
C ASN A 6 25.92 11.34 -6.17
N THR A 7 25.63 12.47 -5.50
CA THR A 7 25.96 12.68 -4.09
C THR A 7 25.28 11.65 -3.18
N ARG A 8 24.06 11.22 -3.51
CA ARG A 8 23.33 10.21 -2.73
C ARG A 8 24.01 8.84 -2.75
N LEU A 9 24.38 8.36 -3.94
CA LEU A 9 25.15 7.13 -4.07
C LEU A 9 26.53 7.25 -3.42
N SER A 10 27.18 8.42 -3.53
CA SER A 10 28.48 8.69 -2.90
C SER A 10 28.43 8.56 -1.37
N ASP A 11 27.41 9.13 -0.73
CA ASP A 11 27.25 9.10 0.73
C ASP A 11 26.98 7.69 1.23
N LEU A 12 26.09 6.95 0.56
CA LEU A 12 25.79 5.56 0.89
C LEU A 12 27.00 4.65 0.68
N PHE A 13 27.75 4.89 -0.40
CA PHE A 13 29.00 4.20 -0.69
C PHE A 13 30.04 4.43 0.40
N GLY A 14 30.17 5.66 0.89
CA GLY A 14 31.03 6.00 2.03
C GLY A 14 30.65 5.25 3.30
N LEU A 15 29.34 5.17 3.61
CA LEU A 15 28.83 4.44 4.78
C LEU A 15 29.01 2.92 4.68
N ALA A 16 28.92 2.36 3.48
CA ALA A 16 29.09 0.92 3.26
C ALA A 16 30.54 0.45 3.48
N GLY A 17 31.51 1.36 3.40
CA GLY A 17 32.93 1.07 3.59
C GLY A 17 33.53 0.15 2.53
N TRP A 18 32.91 0.07 1.35
CA TRP A 18 33.42 -0.73 0.23
C TRP A 18 34.41 0.05 -0.62
N SER A 19 35.38 -0.64 -1.20
CA SER A 19 36.11 -0.14 -2.35
C SER A 19 35.26 -0.25 -3.63
N LYS A 20 35.58 0.56 -4.65
CA LYS A 20 34.85 0.55 -5.93
C LYS A 20 34.98 -0.82 -6.64
N GLY A 21 36.11 -1.52 -6.46
CA GLY A 21 36.33 -2.86 -6.99
C GLY A 21 35.54 -3.94 -6.23
N GLU A 22 35.41 -3.81 -4.92
CA GLU A 22 34.54 -4.70 -4.13
C GLU A 22 33.07 -4.57 -4.52
N LEU A 23 32.58 -3.34 -4.67
CA LEU A 23 31.21 -3.11 -5.13
C LEU A 23 30.97 -3.71 -6.52
N ALA A 24 31.90 -3.53 -7.47
CA ALA A 24 31.80 -4.14 -8.79
C ALA A 24 31.72 -5.68 -8.73
N ARG A 25 32.54 -6.31 -7.88
CA ARG A 25 32.53 -7.76 -7.67
C ARG A 25 31.22 -8.25 -7.03
N LEU A 26 30.71 -7.51 -6.05
CA LEU A 26 29.43 -7.82 -5.39
C LEU A 26 28.25 -7.68 -6.35
N VAL A 27 28.24 -6.64 -7.19
CA VAL A 27 27.22 -6.46 -8.24
C VAL A 27 27.23 -7.62 -9.22
N ASN A 28 28.40 -8.07 -9.69
CA ASN A 28 28.47 -9.20 -10.61
C ASN A 28 28.04 -10.51 -9.95
N LYS A 29 28.46 -10.75 -8.70
CA LYS A 29 28.07 -11.94 -7.93
C LYS A 29 26.56 -11.99 -7.74
N GLN A 30 25.96 -10.88 -7.34
CA GLN A 30 24.53 -10.78 -7.06
C GLN A 30 23.70 -10.82 -8.35
N ALA A 31 24.16 -10.19 -9.43
CA ALA A 31 23.51 -10.28 -10.72
C ALA A 31 23.53 -11.71 -11.28
N ALA A 32 24.63 -12.44 -11.13
CA ALA A 32 24.71 -13.86 -11.50
C ALA A 32 23.72 -14.71 -10.68
N ALA A 33 23.60 -14.47 -9.37
CA ALA A 33 22.63 -15.15 -8.51
C ALA A 33 21.16 -14.83 -8.89
N MET A 34 20.90 -13.64 -9.46
CA MET A 34 19.59 -13.22 -9.97
C MET A 34 19.33 -13.67 -11.42
N GLY A 35 20.12 -14.58 -11.99
CA GLY A 35 19.92 -15.09 -13.35
C GLY A 35 20.45 -14.20 -14.47
N HIS A 36 21.30 -13.22 -14.15
CA HIS A 36 21.94 -12.31 -15.11
C HIS A 36 23.47 -12.46 -15.14
N PRO A 37 24.01 -13.64 -15.52
CA PRO A 37 25.45 -13.91 -15.50
C PRO A 37 26.25 -13.11 -16.54
N GLN A 38 25.60 -12.63 -17.61
CA GLN A 38 26.21 -11.75 -18.61
C GLN A 38 26.54 -10.32 -18.11
N LEU A 39 26.16 -9.96 -16.88
CA LEU A 39 26.49 -8.64 -16.34
C LEU A 39 27.96 -8.59 -15.86
N ALA A 40 28.79 -7.88 -16.62
CA ALA A 40 30.17 -7.58 -16.23
C ALA A 40 30.32 -6.09 -15.88
N THR A 41 30.24 -5.79 -14.58
CA THR A 41 30.55 -4.48 -14.00
C THR A 41 32.01 -4.42 -13.57
N ASP A 42 32.67 -3.30 -13.82
CA ASP A 42 34.04 -3.03 -13.40
C ASP A 42 34.13 -1.78 -12.49
N THR A 43 35.32 -1.53 -11.97
CA THR A 43 35.61 -0.37 -11.11
C THR A 43 35.34 0.96 -11.84
N SER A 44 35.51 0.99 -13.16
CA SER A 44 35.29 2.17 -14.00
C SER A 44 33.81 2.52 -14.11
N ARG A 45 32.91 1.54 -14.23
CA ARG A 45 31.45 1.75 -14.22
C ARG A 45 30.98 2.27 -12.88
N VAL A 46 31.45 1.67 -11.78
CA VAL A 46 31.12 2.14 -10.42
C VAL A 46 31.56 3.60 -10.23
N ARG A 47 32.75 3.97 -10.72
CA ARG A 47 33.22 5.35 -10.73
C ARG A 47 32.28 6.27 -11.52
N ARG A 48 31.79 5.86 -12.70
CA ARG A 48 30.86 6.67 -13.49
C ARG A 48 29.51 6.87 -12.80
N TRP A 49 29.01 5.86 -12.09
CA TRP A 49 27.75 6.00 -11.35
C TRP A 49 27.85 7.02 -10.21
N ILE A 50 29.00 7.05 -9.52
CA ILE A 50 29.24 7.95 -8.39
C ILE A 50 29.65 9.35 -8.87
N ASP A 51 30.73 9.45 -9.65
CA ASP A 51 31.38 10.72 -9.95
C ASP A 51 30.72 11.47 -11.12
N VAL A 52 30.13 10.73 -12.07
CA VAL A 52 29.51 11.29 -13.29
C VAL A 52 27.97 11.26 -13.20
N GLY A 53 27.41 10.56 -12.22
CA GLY A 53 25.97 10.39 -12.07
C GLY A 53 25.33 9.58 -13.21
N GLU A 54 26.10 8.67 -13.83
CA GLU A 54 25.56 7.78 -14.86
C GLU A 54 24.57 6.79 -14.23
N ILE A 55 23.34 6.75 -14.73
CA ILE A 55 22.32 5.82 -14.24
C ILE A 55 22.45 4.50 -15.00
N PRO A 56 22.78 3.38 -14.33
CA PRO A 56 22.92 2.11 -15.01
C PRO A 56 21.57 1.57 -15.46
N ARG A 57 21.57 0.71 -16.48
CA ARG A 57 20.36 0.02 -16.97
C ARG A 57 20.00 -1.14 -16.05
N ASP A 58 18.74 -1.55 -16.10
CA ASP A 58 18.29 -2.77 -15.43
C ASP A 58 19.15 -3.98 -15.85
N PRO A 59 19.47 -4.89 -14.91
CA PRO A 59 18.96 -5.00 -13.52
C PRO A 59 19.78 -4.25 -12.46
N VAL A 60 20.80 -3.47 -12.86
CA VAL A 60 21.83 -2.94 -11.94
C VAL A 60 21.28 -2.06 -10.80
N PRO A 61 20.30 -1.15 -11.02
CA PRO A 61 19.76 -0.34 -9.92
C PRO A 61 19.15 -1.20 -8.80
N ARG A 62 18.44 -2.28 -9.16
CA ARG A 62 17.86 -3.24 -8.19
C ARG A 62 18.94 -4.01 -7.44
N VAL A 63 20.00 -4.43 -8.15
CA VAL A 63 21.15 -5.13 -7.54
C VAL A 63 21.86 -4.23 -6.53
N LEU A 64 22.07 -2.95 -6.86
CA LEU A 64 22.68 -1.98 -5.96
C LEU A 64 21.80 -1.76 -4.72
N ALA A 65 20.50 -1.54 -4.90
CA ALA A 65 19.55 -1.37 -3.79
C ALA A 65 19.60 -2.56 -2.81
N ALA A 66 19.60 -3.79 -3.34
CA ALA A 66 19.70 -5.00 -2.52
C ALA A 66 21.03 -5.10 -1.76
N LEU A 67 22.16 -4.85 -2.42
CA LEU A 67 23.48 -4.91 -1.79
C LEU A 67 23.63 -3.87 -0.67
N PHE A 68 23.24 -2.62 -0.93
CA PHE A 68 23.31 -1.57 0.07
C PHE A 68 22.36 -1.82 1.24
N THR A 69 21.20 -2.43 0.97
CA THR A 69 20.25 -2.82 2.02
C THR A 69 20.86 -3.86 2.96
N GLU A 70 21.46 -4.91 2.40
CA GLU A 70 22.13 -5.96 3.17
C GLU A 70 23.30 -5.41 3.99
N ARG A 71 24.12 -4.53 3.38
CA ARG A 71 25.33 -4.01 4.01
C ARG A 71 25.08 -3.03 5.13
N LEU A 72 24.10 -2.15 4.96
CA LEU A 72 23.82 -1.07 5.90
C LEU A 72 22.79 -1.48 6.97
N GLY A 73 22.21 -2.68 6.86
CA GLY A 73 21.19 -3.16 7.79
C GLY A 73 19.92 -2.31 7.81
N ARG A 74 19.67 -1.55 6.74
CA ARG A 74 18.49 -0.70 6.53
C ARG A 74 18.09 -0.74 5.06
N VAL A 75 16.80 -0.62 4.77
CA VAL A 75 16.33 -0.58 3.37
C VAL A 75 16.94 0.63 2.66
N VAL A 76 17.48 0.38 1.46
CA VAL A 76 18.03 1.38 0.55
C VAL A 76 17.36 1.17 -0.80
N THR A 77 16.55 2.13 -1.24
CA THR A 77 15.82 2.07 -2.51
C THR A 77 16.66 2.57 -3.70
N ILE A 78 16.13 2.43 -4.91
CA ILE A 78 16.74 2.98 -6.13
C ILE A 78 16.77 4.51 -6.06
N GLU A 79 15.73 5.11 -5.47
CA GLU A 79 15.58 6.55 -5.23
C GLU A 79 16.60 7.06 -4.19
N ASP A 80 16.84 6.28 -3.13
CA ASP A 80 17.84 6.58 -2.10
C ASP A 80 19.25 6.57 -2.69
N LEU A 81 19.51 5.71 -3.66
CA LEU A 81 20.76 5.68 -4.43
C LEU A 81 20.83 6.77 -5.52
N GLY A 82 19.76 7.56 -5.72
CA GLY A 82 19.72 8.59 -6.75
C GLY A 82 19.74 8.05 -8.19
N LEU A 83 19.29 6.81 -8.41
CA LEU A 83 19.35 6.12 -9.71
C LEU A 83 18.04 6.22 -10.51
N VAL A 84 17.31 7.34 -10.38
CA VAL A 84 16.04 7.60 -11.07
C VAL A 84 16.30 8.39 -12.36
N ARG A 85 15.80 7.90 -13.50
CA ARG A 85 15.85 8.66 -14.76
C ARG A 85 14.82 9.79 -14.72
N HIS A 86 15.22 10.97 -14.30
CA HIS A 86 14.44 12.18 -14.58
C HIS A 86 14.54 12.49 -16.07
N GLY A 87 13.47 12.23 -16.82
CA GLY A 87 13.35 12.65 -18.21
C GLY A 87 13.65 14.15 -18.32
N ARG A 88 14.67 14.49 -19.11
CA ARG A 88 15.04 15.88 -19.41
C ARG A 88 13.82 16.61 -19.97
N VAL A 89 13.49 17.75 -19.35
CA VAL A 89 12.57 18.77 -19.85
C VAL A 89 13.11 19.29 -21.18
N GLY A 90 12.73 18.63 -22.27
CA GLY A 90 13.00 19.04 -23.64
C GLY A 90 11.80 19.80 -24.19
N LYS A 91 12.04 21.07 -24.55
CA LYS A 91 11.19 21.96 -25.37
C LYS A 91 10.09 21.24 -26.18
N ARG A 92 8.84 21.61 -25.94
CA ARG A 92 7.67 21.34 -26.81
C ARG A 92 7.96 21.81 -28.25
N PRO A 93 7.60 20.98 -29.25
CA PRO A 93 6.85 21.44 -30.42
C PRO A 93 5.46 20.81 -30.40
N GLY A 94 4.50 21.49 -31.03
CA GLY A 94 3.08 21.31 -30.78
C GLY A 94 2.43 20.06 -31.37
N GLY A 95 1.28 19.72 -30.76
CA GLY A 95 0.11 19.15 -31.42
C GLY A 95 0.10 17.64 -31.63
N GLY A 96 -0.77 16.94 -30.86
CA GLY A 96 -1.29 15.62 -31.21
C GLY A 96 -1.16 14.58 -30.11
N ASN A 97 -2.31 14.17 -29.56
CA ASN A 97 -2.58 13.03 -28.67
C ASN A 97 -1.61 12.76 -27.51
N VAL A 98 -2.03 13.15 -26.31
CA VAL A 98 -1.47 12.69 -25.04
C VAL A 98 -2.00 11.28 -24.77
N GLU A 99 -1.21 10.26 -25.12
CA GLU A 99 -1.23 9.01 -24.36
C GLU A 99 -0.56 9.29 -23.01
N HIS A 100 -1.33 9.22 -21.93
CA HIS A 100 -0.84 9.35 -20.57
C HIS A 100 0.11 8.18 -20.24
N PRO A 101 1.39 8.41 -19.86
CA PRO A 101 2.33 7.32 -19.57
C PRO A 101 2.09 6.63 -18.21
N ASP A 102 1.06 7.03 -17.47
CA ASP A 102 0.78 6.53 -16.11
C ASP A 102 -0.30 5.42 -16.08
N GLY A 103 -0.83 5.02 -17.24
CA GLY A 103 -1.90 4.04 -17.37
C GLY A 103 -1.47 2.57 -17.28
N VAL A 104 -0.46 2.22 -16.46
CA VAL A 104 -0.13 0.80 -16.24
C VAL A 104 -0.98 0.27 -15.09
N PRO A 105 -1.90 -0.69 -15.33
CA PRO A 105 -2.68 -1.31 -14.27
C PRO A 105 -1.75 -1.88 -13.18
N TRP A 106 -2.04 -1.57 -11.92
CA TRP A 106 -1.39 -2.24 -10.79
C TRP A 106 -1.78 -3.72 -10.81
N ALA A 107 -0.85 -4.56 -11.24
CA ALA A 107 -1.01 -6.02 -11.21
C ALA A 107 -0.98 -6.53 -9.74
N PRO A 108 -1.71 -7.61 -9.41
CA PRO A 108 -1.82 -8.14 -8.04
C PRO A 108 -0.46 -8.38 -7.36
N GLU A 109 0.55 -8.80 -8.14
CA GLU A 109 1.91 -9.06 -7.67
C GLU A 109 2.62 -7.79 -7.18
N ARG A 110 2.27 -6.63 -7.73
CA ARG A 110 2.79 -5.33 -7.26
C ARG A 110 2.22 -4.96 -5.90
N THR A 111 0.95 -5.26 -5.63
CA THR A 111 0.31 -4.98 -4.34
C THR A 111 0.97 -5.77 -3.21
N ALA A 112 1.22 -7.06 -3.41
CA ALA A 112 1.89 -7.91 -2.42
C ALA A 112 3.34 -7.46 -2.16
N ALA A 113 4.07 -7.10 -3.22
CA ALA A 113 5.42 -6.56 -3.10
C ALA A 113 5.47 -5.23 -2.34
N VAL A 114 4.59 -4.28 -2.67
CA VAL A 114 4.48 -2.98 -1.98
C VAL A 114 4.12 -3.17 -0.51
N LEU A 115 3.19 -4.07 -0.21
CA LEU A 115 2.78 -4.37 1.17
C LEU A 115 3.97 -4.94 1.98
N THR A 116 4.68 -5.93 1.45
CA THR A 116 5.84 -6.55 2.13
C THR A 116 6.99 -5.56 2.30
N GLU A 117 7.29 -4.76 1.28
CA GLU A 117 8.34 -3.74 1.34
C GLU A 117 8.00 -2.65 2.36
N PHE A 118 6.77 -2.14 2.32
CA PHE A 118 6.33 -1.06 3.20
C PHE A 118 6.29 -1.50 4.67
N THR A 119 5.73 -2.68 4.94
CA THR A 119 5.68 -3.24 6.30
C THR A 119 7.07 -3.58 6.83
N GLY A 120 7.95 -4.13 6.00
CA GLY A 120 9.35 -4.38 6.36
C GLY A 120 10.07 -3.08 6.74
N MET A 121 9.89 -2.01 5.94
CA MET A 121 10.42 -0.69 6.25
C MET A 121 9.85 -0.12 7.57
N ASP A 122 8.54 -0.22 7.79
CA ASP A 122 7.87 0.32 8.99
C ASP A 122 8.23 -0.44 10.29
N LEU A 123 8.61 -1.72 10.20
CA LEU A 123 9.13 -2.50 11.32
C LEU A 123 10.58 -2.16 11.67
N MET A 124 11.41 -1.89 10.66
CA MET A 124 12.84 -1.60 10.81
C MET A 124 13.12 -0.15 11.24
N LEU A 125 12.19 0.78 10.99
CA LEU A 125 12.33 2.17 11.41
C LEU A 125 11.90 2.36 12.88
N ASN A 126 12.86 2.17 13.80
CA ASN A 126 12.71 2.64 15.19
C ASN A 126 12.75 4.19 15.24
N ARG A 127 11.56 4.81 15.35
CA ARG A 127 11.27 6.12 16.01
C ARG A 127 12.02 7.39 15.56
N ARG A 128 12.92 7.37 14.56
CA ARG A 128 13.55 8.58 14.00
C ARG A 128 13.94 8.38 12.54
N GLY A 129 13.21 9.03 11.63
CA GLY A 129 13.64 9.16 10.24
C GLY A 129 12.55 8.94 9.19
N LEU A 130 11.40 9.58 9.31
CA LEU A 130 10.51 9.77 8.17
C LEU A 130 10.83 11.13 7.50
N VAL A 131 12.01 11.25 6.90
CA VAL A 131 12.35 12.35 5.99
C VAL A 131 12.80 11.72 4.69
N GLY A 132 11.87 11.56 3.73
CA GLY A 132 12.18 11.08 2.39
C GLY A 132 11.02 10.48 1.60
N ALA A 133 10.05 9.83 2.27
CA ALA A 133 8.95 9.13 1.58
C ALA A 133 7.75 10.03 1.21
N GLY A 134 7.97 11.35 1.09
CA GLY A 134 6.92 12.38 1.00
C GLY A 134 6.69 13.00 -0.39
N ALA A 135 7.45 12.64 -1.42
CA ALA A 135 7.34 13.34 -2.72
C ALA A 135 6.39 12.67 -3.74
N ALA A 136 6.15 11.36 -3.65
CA ALA A 136 5.34 10.66 -4.66
C ALA A 136 3.82 10.61 -4.34
N LEU A 137 3.43 10.83 -3.07
CA LEU A 137 2.04 10.67 -2.61
C LEU A 137 1.41 11.97 -2.10
N ALA A 138 2.11 13.10 -2.20
CA ALA A 138 1.61 14.42 -1.80
C ALA A 138 0.84 15.16 -2.93
N ALA A 139 0.55 14.50 -4.05
CA ALA A 139 -0.32 15.05 -5.08
C ALA A 139 -1.74 14.47 -4.93
N GLY A 140 -2.55 15.12 -4.10
CA GLY A 140 -3.96 14.74 -3.83
C GLY A 140 -4.84 14.62 -5.08
N SER A 141 -4.43 15.16 -6.23
CA SER A 141 -5.15 15.01 -7.50
C SER A 141 -4.69 13.82 -8.35
N ALA A 142 -3.42 13.39 -8.26
CA ALA A 142 -2.87 12.30 -9.08
C ALA A 142 -3.23 10.92 -8.50
N LEU A 143 -3.36 10.82 -7.17
CA LEU A 143 -3.86 9.61 -6.52
C LEU A 143 -5.33 9.36 -6.87
N SER A 144 -6.15 10.42 -6.93
CA SER A 144 -7.59 10.29 -7.15
C SER A 144 -7.91 9.65 -8.51
N SER A 145 -7.29 10.12 -9.61
CA SER A 145 -7.55 9.55 -10.95
C SER A 145 -7.00 8.12 -11.11
N ALA A 146 -5.79 7.85 -10.62
CA ALA A 146 -5.20 6.51 -10.67
C ALA A 146 -5.98 5.52 -9.81
N MET A 147 -6.45 5.95 -8.63
CA MET A 147 -7.32 5.14 -7.77
C MET A 147 -8.73 5.00 -8.34
N HIS A 148 -9.28 6.02 -8.99
CA HIS A 148 -10.57 5.97 -9.66
C HIS A 148 -10.59 4.91 -10.75
N ASP A 149 -9.66 5.00 -11.70
CA ASP A 149 -9.58 4.05 -12.82
C ASP A 149 -9.30 2.63 -12.31
N TRP A 150 -8.48 2.50 -11.26
CA TRP A 150 -8.23 1.21 -10.63
C TRP A 150 -9.46 0.65 -9.90
N LEU A 151 -10.19 1.44 -9.11
CA LEU A 151 -11.43 1.00 -8.44
C LEU A 151 -12.50 0.53 -9.44
N HIS A 152 -12.54 1.16 -10.62
CA HIS A 152 -13.54 0.90 -11.65
C HIS A 152 -13.14 -0.16 -12.68
N THR A 153 -11.87 -0.58 -12.69
CA THR A 153 -11.43 -1.73 -13.48
C THR A 153 -11.72 -2.99 -12.67
N ASP A 154 -12.20 -4.07 -13.27
CA ASP A 154 -12.29 -5.36 -12.56
C ASP A 154 -10.87 -5.94 -12.42
N PRO A 155 -10.47 -6.45 -11.24
CA PRO A 155 -9.27 -7.26 -11.18
C PRO A 155 -9.52 -8.44 -12.11
N ALA A 156 -8.73 -8.52 -13.18
CA ALA A 156 -8.66 -9.74 -13.98
C ALA A 156 -8.07 -10.81 -13.06
N LEU A 157 -8.93 -11.52 -12.32
CA LEU A 157 -8.61 -12.86 -11.87
C LEU A 157 -8.15 -13.57 -13.12
N VAL A 158 -6.90 -14.03 -13.09
CA VAL A 158 -6.05 -14.42 -14.23
C VAL A 158 -6.59 -15.67 -14.92
N ALA A 159 -7.80 -15.60 -15.46
CA ALA A 159 -8.43 -16.61 -16.29
C ALA A 159 -7.96 -16.50 -17.75
N ASP A 160 -7.43 -15.34 -18.16
CA ASP A 160 -7.09 -15.04 -19.56
C ASP A 160 -5.61 -14.61 -19.80
N ALA A 161 -4.71 -14.79 -18.83
CA ALA A 161 -3.28 -14.71 -19.18
C ALA A 161 -2.89 -15.97 -19.96
N PRO A 162 -2.14 -15.85 -21.07
CA PRO A 162 -1.74 -17.01 -21.86
C PRO A 162 -0.97 -17.99 -20.96
N VAL A 163 -1.51 -19.20 -20.83
CA VAL A 163 -0.85 -20.32 -20.16
C VAL A 163 0.40 -20.64 -20.96
N VAL A 164 1.55 -20.17 -20.47
CA VAL A 164 2.85 -20.63 -20.94
C VAL A 164 3.19 -21.86 -20.12
N ASP A 165 2.86 -23.03 -20.66
CA ASP A 165 3.31 -24.31 -20.14
C ASP A 165 4.85 -24.31 -20.06
N ASN A 166 5.40 -24.38 -18.84
CA ASN A 166 6.78 -24.81 -18.69
C ASN A 166 6.93 -25.67 -17.41
N PRO A 167 7.12 -27.00 -17.55
CA PRO A 167 7.23 -27.91 -16.44
C PRO A 167 8.70 -28.06 -16.03
N LEU A 168 9.20 -27.17 -15.17
CA LEU A 168 10.47 -27.42 -14.48
C LEU A 168 10.38 -26.95 -13.02
N HIS A 169 10.10 -27.94 -12.16
CA HIS A 169 10.45 -27.90 -10.74
C HIS A 169 11.93 -27.53 -10.56
N ALA A 170 12.19 -26.59 -9.65
CA ALA A 170 13.49 -26.45 -9.02
C ALA A 170 13.27 -26.20 -7.52
N ASP A 171 13.73 -27.16 -6.74
CA ASP A 171 13.85 -27.11 -5.28
C ASP A 171 15.04 -26.18 -4.93
N PRO A 172 14.85 -25.08 -4.16
CA PRO A 172 15.95 -24.25 -3.73
C PRO A 172 16.26 -24.53 -2.24
N ALA A 173 17.20 -25.44 -2.00
CA ALA A 173 17.87 -25.51 -0.71
C ALA A 173 18.85 -24.34 -0.53
N GLY A 174 18.62 -23.51 0.50
CA GLY A 174 19.68 -22.81 1.25
C GLY A 174 19.61 -21.27 1.30
N PHE A 175 18.84 -20.73 2.27
CA PHE A 175 19.29 -19.95 3.44
C PHE A 175 18.19 -18.97 3.92
N ASP A 176 17.44 -19.41 4.94
CA ASP A 176 16.87 -18.66 6.07
C ASP A 176 16.37 -17.21 5.84
N ARG A 177 15.39 -17.08 4.95
CA ARG A 177 14.40 -16.00 4.97
C ARG A 177 13.06 -16.68 5.18
N TYR A 178 12.39 -16.47 6.31
CA TYR A 178 11.01 -16.90 6.62
C TYR A 178 10.30 -17.48 5.39
N GLU A 179 10.46 -18.79 5.15
CA GLU A 179 9.87 -19.45 3.99
C GLU A 179 8.39 -19.56 4.25
N ALA A 180 7.61 -18.60 3.74
CA ALA A 180 6.18 -18.75 3.69
C ALA A 180 5.86 -19.88 2.69
N ALA A 181 5.66 -21.09 3.19
CA ALA A 181 5.16 -22.19 2.38
C ALA A 181 3.73 -21.89 1.88
N PRO A 182 3.24 -22.57 0.81
CA PRO A 182 1.82 -22.57 0.50
C PRO A 182 0.99 -22.92 1.74
N ILE A 183 0.03 -22.07 2.10
CA ILE A 183 -0.74 -22.21 3.34
C ILE A 183 -2.07 -22.90 3.08
N GLY A 184 -2.53 -23.69 4.05
CA GLY A 184 -3.82 -24.35 4.01
C GLY A 184 -4.95 -23.47 4.53
N SER A 185 -6.15 -24.03 4.54
CA SER A 185 -7.35 -23.35 5.06
C SER A 185 -7.27 -23.10 6.56
N GLN A 186 -6.62 -23.98 7.32
CA GLN A 186 -6.52 -23.87 8.78
C GLN A 186 -5.61 -22.71 9.18
N GLU A 187 -4.48 -22.53 8.50
CA GLU A 187 -3.56 -21.41 8.73
C GLU A 187 -4.26 -20.07 8.45
N ILE A 188 -5.05 -19.99 7.37
CA ILE A 188 -5.85 -18.80 7.08
C ILE A 188 -6.90 -18.54 8.16
N GLU A 189 -7.56 -19.57 8.71
CA GLU A 189 -8.49 -19.41 9.82
C GLU A 189 -7.81 -18.89 11.09
N GLU A 190 -6.55 -19.26 11.34
CA GLU A 190 -5.77 -18.75 12.46
C GLU A 190 -5.37 -17.28 12.27
N LEU A 191 -5.04 -16.90 11.04
CA LEU A 191 -4.78 -15.50 10.66
C LEU A 191 -6.05 -14.64 10.79
N GLU A 192 -7.20 -15.14 10.31
CA GLU A 192 -8.50 -14.48 10.47
C GLU A 192 -8.86 -14.32 11.95
N ARG A 193 -8.65 -15.35 12.79
CA ARG A 193 -8.82 -15.25 14.25
C ARG A 193 -7.88 -14.21 14.88
N SER A 194 -6.63 -14.14 14.42
CA SER A 194 -5.65 -13.16 14.90
C SER A 194 -6.06 -11.73 14.60
N VAL A 195 -6.67 -11.47 13.43
CA VAL A 195 -7.28 -10.18 13.09
C VAL A 195 -8.35 -9.78 14.12
N GLU A 196 -9.25 -10.69 14.49
CA GLU A 196 -10.31 -10.40 15.46
C GLU A 196 -9.75 -10.12 16.86
N VAL A 197 -8.69 -10.82 17.27
CA VAL A 197 -7.96 -10.52 18.51
C VAL A 197 -7.36 -9.11 18.46
N PHE A 198 -6.71 -8.72 17.36
CA PHE A 198 -6.16 -7.37 17.22
C PHE A 198 -7.24 -6.28 17.24
N ARG A 199 -8.40 -6.51 16.58
CA ARG A 199 -9.54 -5.57 16.64
C ARG A 199 -10.06 -5.40 18.06
N ALA A 200 -10.29 -6.50 18.77
CA ALA A 200 -10.80 -6.45 20.15
C ALA A 200 -9.82 -5.73 21.09
N TRP A 201 -8.52 -5.89 20.88
CA TRP A 201 -7.50 -5.18 21.64
C TRP A 201 -7.46 -3.69 21.33
N ASP A 202 -7.55 -3.31 20.06
CA ASP A 202 -7.61 -1.91 19.62
C ASP A 202 -8.79 -1.18 20.28
N ALA A 203 -9.99 -1.77 20.21
CA ALA A 203 -11.21 -1.26 20.82
C ALA A 203 -11.11 -1.09 22.35
N ALA A 204 -10.37 -1.97 23.03
CA ALA A 204 -10.27 -1.95 24.49
C ALA A 204 -9.22 -1.01 25.06
N ARG A 205 -8.15 -0.67 24.32
CA ARG A 205 -6.93 -0.03 24.89
C ARG A 205 -6.41 1.20 24.13
N GLY A 206 -6.88 1.46 22.91
CA GLY A 206 -6.36 2.54 22.05
C GLY A 206 -5.02 2.18 21.40
N GLY A 207 -4.92 2.33 20.08
CA GLY A 207 -4.14 1.48 19.18
C GLY A 207 -2.62 1.61 19.15
N GLY A 208 -1.98 2.41 20.00
CA GLY A 208 -0.55 2.69 19.83
C GLY A 208 0.42 1.57 20.26
N LEU A 209 0.12 0.87 21.36
CA LEU A 209 1.10 0.03 22.07
C LEU A 209 1.47 -1.26 21.31
N GLN A 210 0.60 -1.74 20.42
CA GLN A 210 0.76 -3.03 19.74
C GLN A 210 0.90 -2.92 18.22
N ARG A 211 1.05 -1.71 17.65
CA ARG A 211 1.15 -1.47 16.20
C ARG A 211 2.19 -2.39 15.52
N LYS A 212 3.34 -2.60 16.17
CA LYS A 212 4.41 -3.46 15.63
C LYS A 212 3.99 -4.92 15.45
N ALA A 213 3.11 -5.45 16.30
CA ALA A 213 2.61 -6.81 16.16
C ALA A 213 1.70 -6.94 14.94
N VAL A 214 0.79 -5.97 14.74
CA VAL A 214 -0.10 -5.94 13.57
C VAL A 214 0.70 -5.77 12.28
N VAL A 215 1.67 -4.86 12.25
CA VAL A 215 2.54 -4.66 11.08
C VAL A 215 3.41 -5.89 10.81
N GLY A 216 3.88 -6.58 11.86
CA GLY A 216 4.59 -7.85 11.77
C GLY A 216 3.76 -8.94 11.10
N GLN A 217 2.52 -9.12 11.58
CA GLN A 217 1.59 -10.09 11.00
C GLN A 217 1.26 -9.75 9.54
N LEU A 218 1.09 -8.46 9.22
CA LEU A 218 0.84 -8.00 7.86
C LEU A 218 2.05 -8.28 6.95
N ASN A 219 3.28 -8.10 7.44
CA ASN A 219 4.49 -8.43 6.70
C ASN A 219 4.57 -9.92 6.37
N GLU A 220 4.25 -10.78 7.34
CA GLU A 220 4.21 -12.22 7.16
C GLU A 220 3.17 -12.63 6.10
N VAL A 221 1.95 -12.09 6.20
CA VAL A 221 0.88 -12.29 5.20
C VAL A 221 1.30 -11.80 3.81
N GLY A 222 2.05 -10.70 3.73
CA GLY A 222 2.64 -10.22 2.48
C GLY A 222 3.62 -11.21 1.85
N GLY A 223 4.45 -11.87 2.68
CA GLY A 223 5.30 -12.97 2.26
C GLY A 223 4.49 -14.14 1.71
N MET A 224 3.42 -14.54 2.41
CA MET A 224 2.51 -15.61 1.96
C MET A 224 1.83 -15.29 0.64
N LEU A 225 1.44 -14.04 0.40
CA LEU A 225 0.83 -13.56 -0.85
C LEU A 225 1.78 -13.57 -2.05
N SER A 226 3.08 -13.78 -1.84
CA SER A 226 4.06 -13.92 -2.93
C SER A 226 3.97 -15.27 -3.65
N TYR A 227 3.23 -16.23 -3.07
CA TYR A 227 2.99 -17.55 -3.64
C TYR A 227 1.59 -17.62 -4.25
N ARG A 228 1.42 -18.51 -5.24
CA ARG A 228 0.11 -18.77 -5.84
C ARG A 228 -0.64 -19.79 -4.99
N HIS A 229 -1.88 -19.45 -4.63
CA HIS A 229 -2.77 -20.32 -3.85
C HIS A 229 -4.02 -20.65 -4.66
N PRO A 230 -4.80 -21.67 -4.27
CA PRO A 230 -6.16 -21.86 -4.80
C PRO A 230 -7.00 -20.59 -4.62
N ASP A 231 -7.81 -20.22 -5.63
CA ASP A 231 -8.51 -18.91 -5.68
C ASP A 231 -9.34 -18.58 -4.42
N HIS A 232 -9.94 -19.59 -3.79
CA HIS A 232 -10.72 -19.39 -2.57
C HIS A 232 -9.83 -19.05 -1.35
N LEU A 233 -8.62 -19.62 -1.27
CA LEU A 233 -7.64 -19.30 -0.22
C LEU A 233 -6.96 -17.95 -0.51
N GLN A 234 -6.63 -17.68 -1.78
CA GLN A 234 -6.04 -16.40 -2.19
C GLN A 234 -6.95 -15.22 -1.83
N ARG A 235 -8.26 -15.31 -2.11
CA ARG A 235 -9.22 -14.26 -1.74
C ARG A 235 -9.31 -14.03 -0.24
N ARG A 236 -9.33 -15.10 0.56
CA ARG A 236 -9.35 -15.00 2.02
C ARG A 236 -8.07 -14.37 2.57
N LEU A 237 -6.91 -14.76 2.04
CA LEU A 237 -5.61 -14.21 2.45
C LEU A 237 -5.51 -12.71 2.12
N TRP A 238 -6.01 -12.28 0.96
CA TRP A 238 -6.16 -10.86 0.62
C TRP A 238 -7.10 -10.13 1.58
N GLY A 239 -8.20 -10.78 2.01
CA GLY A 239 -9.09 -10.27 3.05
C GLY A 239 -8.38 -10.06 4.40
N VAL A 240 -7.55 -11.02 4.83
CA VAL A 240 -6.70 -10.89 6.02
C VAL A 240 -5.76 -9.70 5.89
N ALA A 241 -5.06 -9.58 4.76
CA ALA A 241 -4.15 -8.47 4.48
C ALA A 241 -4.87 -7.11 4.56
N ALA A 242 -6.05 -6.99 3.95
CA ALA A 242 -6.85 -5.78 3.99
C ALA A 242 -7.26 -5.41 5.42
N ASN A 243 -7.65 -6.41 6.22
CA ASN A 243 -8.04 -6.20 7.61
C ASN A 243 -6.89 -5.74 8.50
N LEU A 244 -5.74 -6.41 8.42
CA LEU A 244 -4.53 -6.02 9.12
C LEU A 244 -4.02 -4.64 8.68
N ALA A 245 -4.11 -4.31 7.39
CA ALA A 245 -3.70 -3.00 6.88
C ALA A 245 -4.60 -1.86 7.40
N VAL A 246 -5.93 -2.05 7.50
CA VAL A 246 -6.81 -1.05 8.14
C VAL A 246 -6.43 -0.84 9.60
N LEU A 247 -6.17 -1.92 10.35
CA LEU A 247 -5.73 -1.83 11.75
C LEU A 247 -4.40 -1.09 11.87
N ALA A 248 -3.41 -1.45 11.05
CA ALA A 248 -2.12 -0.75 11.02
C ALA A 248 -2.27 0.74 10.68
N GLY A 249 -3.20 1.09 9.78
CA GLY A 249 -3.55 2.46 9.45
C GLY A 249 -4.12 3.23 10.64
N TRP A 250 -5.10 2.66 11.31
CA TRP A 250 -5.71 3.27 12.50
C TRP A 250 -4.73 3.44 13.65
N MET A 251 -4.00 2.39 13.99
CA MET A 251 -2.98 2.43 15.03
C MET A 251 -1.86 3.44 14.70
N SER A 252 -1.54 3.65 13.42
CA SER A 252 -0.59 4.67 12.97
C SER A 252 -1.14 6.08 13.14
N HIS A 253 -2.44 6.28 12.87
CA HIS A 253 -3.11 7.56 13.10
C HIS A 253 -3.14 7.91 14.60
N ASP A 254 -3.46 6.95 15.47
CA ASP A 254 -3.50 7.14 16.92
C ASP A 254 -2.17 7.61 17.53
N VAL A 255 -1.05 7.20 16.92
CA VAL A 255 0.30 7.63 17.34
C VAL A 255 0.84 8.83 16.54
N GLY A 256 0.02 9.45 15.69
CA GLY A 256 0.34 10.65 14.91
C GLY A 256 1.24 10.41 13.69
N LEU A 257 1.38 9.16 13.22
CA LEU A 257 2.13 8.83 12.00
C LEU A 257 1.23 8.98 10.76
N GLU A 258 0.76 10.20 10.51
CA GLU A 258 -0.27 10.47 9.48
C GLU A 258 0.10 9.99 8.07
N PRO A 259 1.32 10.21 7.55
CA PRO A 259 1.67 9.72 6.22
C PRO A 259 1.74 8.20 6.14
N THR A 260 2.05 7.53 7.25
CA THR A 260 2.09 6.07 7.35
C THR A 260 0.66 5.51 7.41
N ALA A 261 -0.21 6.14 8.21
CA ALA A 261 -1.62 5.77 8.31
C ALA A 261 -2.31 5.82 6.94
N GLN A 262 -2.10 6.90 6.19
CA GLN A 262 -2.69 7.06 4.87
C GLN A 262 -2.24 5.94 3.92
N LYS A 263 -0.94 5.61 3.89
CA LYS A 263 -0.41 4.51 3.07
C LYS A 263 -1.06 3.17 3.42
N TYR A 264 -1.24 2.89 4.70
CA TYR A 264 -1.89 1.65 5.13
C TYR A 264 -3.35 1.56 4.70
N PHE A 265 -4.12 2.65 4.76
CA PHE A 265 -5.50 2.66 4.25
C PHE A 265 -5.56 2.42 2.74
N ILE A 266 -4.62 2.98 1.98
CA ILE A 266 -4.50 2.73 0.53
C ILE A 266 -4.13 1.27 0.26
N ILE A 267 -3.14 0.71 0.97
CA ILE A 267 -2.77 -0.71 0.87
C ILE A 267 -3.97 -1.61 1.21
N ALA A 268 -4.77 -1.25 2.22
CA ALA A 268 -5.96 -1.98 2.59
C ALA A 268 -7.03 -1.98 1.49
N ALA A 269 -7.28 -0.82 0.87
CA ALA A 269 -8.18 -0.73 -0.28
C ALA A 269 -7.70 -1.60 -1.45
N HIS A 270 -6.38 -1.60 -1.70
CA HIS A 270 -5.73 -2.48 -2.67
C HIS A 270 -5.94 -3.96 -2.38
N ALA A 271 -5.55 -4.42 -1.19
CA ALA A 271 -5.71 -5.80 -0.78
C ALA A 271 -7.17 -6.27 -0.84
N ALA A 272 -8.13 -5.42 -0.42
CA ALA A 272 -9.55 -5.76 -0.46
C ALA A 272 -10.06 -6.00 -1.89
N ARG A 273 -9.66 -5.14 -2.85
CA ARG A 273 -10.05 -5.33 -4.25
C ARG A 273 -9.41 -6.57 -4.87
N GLU A 274 -8.14 -6.85 -4.57
CA GLU A 274 -7.48 -8.08 -5.04
C GLU A 274 -8.17 -9.35 -4.50
N GLY A 275 -8.74 -9.28 -3.28
CA GLY A 275 -9.59 -10.33 -2.72
C GLY A 275 -11.02 -10.38 -3.29
N GLY A 276 -11.42 -9.39 -4.09
CA GLY A 276 -12.78 -9.25 -4.61
C GLY A 276 -13.79 -8.62 -3.64
N ASP A 277 -13.37 -8.14 -2.48
CA ASP A 277 -14.24 -7.49 -1.47
C ASP A 277 -14.29 -5.97 -1.70
N ARG A 278 -15.12 -5.56 -2.67
CA ARG A 278 -15.33 -4.14 -3.02
C ARG A 278 -15.91 -3.30 -1.88
N PRO A 279 -16.91 -3.77 -1.09
CA PRO A 279 -17.37 -3.05 0.09
C PRO A 279 -16.25 -2.77 1.09
N ARG A 280 -15.36 -3.75 1.35
CA ARG A 280 -14.20 -3.55 2.23
C ARG A 280 -13.22 -2.53 1.68
N ALA A 281 -13.00 -2.49 0.36
CA ALA A 281 -12.14 -1.49 -0.25
C ALA A 281 -12.66 -0.07 -0.02
N GLY A 282 -13.97 0.16 -0.20
CA GLY A 282 -14.58 1.46 0.08
C GLY A 282 -14.58 1.82 1.57
N GLU A 283 -14.71 0.84 2.47
CA GLU A 283 -14.55 1.09 3.90
C GLU A 283 -13.14 1.56 4.24
N ALA A 284 -12.09 0.95 3.67
CA ALA A 284 -10.71 1.42 3.85
C ALA A 284 -10.50 2.86 3.34
N LEU A 285 -11.11 3.22 2.21
CA LEU A 285 -11.09 4.60 1.69
C LEU A 285 -11.85 5.57 2.59
N SER A 286 -12.93 5.14 3.23
CA SER A 286 -13.67 5.95 4.18
C SER A 286 -12.85 6.24 5.44
N ARG A 287 -12.01 5.28 5.88
CA ARG A 287 -11.04 5.50 6.96
C ARG A 287 -10.02 6.58 6.58
N ALA A 288 -9.49 6.53 5.36
CA ALA A 288 -8.62 7.59 4.83
C ALA A 288 -9.35 8.95 4.77
N ALA A 289 -10.61 8.97 4.31
CA ALA A 289 -11.41 10.20 4.28
C ALA A 289 -11.60 10.79 5.68
N ARG A 290 -11.91 9.95 6.67
CA ARG A 290 -12.02 10.36 8.08
C ARG A 290 -10.74 10.98 8.61
N GLN A 291 -9.58 10.40 8.28
CA GLN A 291 -8.28 10.98 8.60
C GLN A 291 -8.13 12.40 7.99
N MET A 292 -8.54 12.59 6.73
CA MET A 292 -8.47 13.91 6.08
C MET A 292 -9.34 14.96 6.79
N VAL A 293 -10.50 14.57 7.32
CA VAL A 293 -11.34 15.48 8.13
C VAL A 293 -10.63 15.89 9.42
N HIS A 294 -10.02 14.95 10.16
CA HIS A 294 -9.22 15.27 11.36
C HIS A 294 -8.05 16.22 11.06
N LEU A 295 -7.46 16.12 9.87
CA LEU A 295 -6.34 16.95 9.43
C LEU A 295 -6.76 18.32 8.85
N GLY A 296 -8.06 18.66 8.90
CA GLY A 296 -8.58 19.92 8.38
C GLY A 296 -8.56 20.02 6.85
N ARG A 297 -8.61 18.87 6.16
CA ARG A 297 -8.61 18.75 4.70
C ARG A 297 -9.93 18.14 4.18
N PRO A 298 -11.08 18.80 4.40
CA PRO A 298 -12.39 18.22 4.08
C PRO A 298 -12.67 18.05 2.58
N ASP A 299 -12.03 18.85 1.71
CA ASP A 299 -12.14 18.67 0.26
C ASP A 299 -11.56 17.31 -0.18
N ASP A 300 -10.37 16.97 0.30
CA ASP A 300 -9.75 15.67 0.03
C ASP A 300 -10.58 14.52 0.63
N ALA A 301 -11.20 14.74 1.79
CA ALA A 301 -12.11 13.77 2.40
C ALA A 301 -13.30 13.47 1.47
N LEU A 302 -13.92 14.50 0.88
CA LEU A 302 -15.04 14.31 -0.03
C LEU A 302 -14.63 13.61 -1.32
N ASP A 303 -13.44 13.87 -1.85
CA ASP A 303 -12.94 13.16 -3.03
C ASP A 303 -12.67 11.68 -2.74
N LEU A 304 -12.11 11.35 -1.57
CA LEU A 304 -11.98 9.97 -1.10
C LEU A 304 -13.34 9.29 -0.89
N MET A 305 -14.34 10.01 -0.37
CA MET A 305 -15.69 9.48 -0.19
C MET A 305 -16.40 9.20 -1.52
N LYS A 306 -16.19 10.04 -2.54
CA LYS A 306 -16.70 9.77 -3.90
C LYS A 306 -16.12 8.47 -4.45
N LEU A 307 -14.80 8.28 -4.30
CA LEU A 307 -14.12 7.04 -4.68
C LEU A 307 -14.66 5.84 -3.90
N ALA A 308 -14.78 5.95 -2.58
CA ALA A 308 -15.31 4.89 -1.72
C ALA A 308 -16.69 4.41 -2.21
N LYS A 309 -17.59 5.34 -2.51
CA LYS A 309 -18.95 5.01 -2.99
C LYS A 309 -18.95 4.42 -4.39
N SER A 310 -18.12 4.96 -5.29
CA SER A 310 -18.13 4.56 -6.69
C SER A 310 -17.54 3.15 -6.90
N GLY A 311 -16.51 2.77 -6.13
CA GLY A 311 -15.86 1.47 -6.30
C GLY A 311 -16.33 0.35 -5.39
N SER A 312 -17.23 0.61 -4.44
CA SER A 312 -17.78 -0.46 -3.59
C SER A 312 -18.84 -1.35 -4.24
N GLY A 313 -19.27 -1.02 -5.46
CA GLY A 313 -20.22 -1.81 -6.23
C GLY A 313 -21.67 -1.79 -5.70
N SER A 314 -22.55 -2.52 -6.38
CA SER A 314 -23.99 -2.58 -6.08
C SER A 314 -24.31 -3.41 -4.82
N GLU A 315 -23.41 -4.31 -4.41
CA GLU A 315 -23.61 -5.27 -3.31
C GLU A 315 -23.45 -4.66 -1.91
N MET A 316 -23.14 -3.37 -1.80
CA MET A 316 -22.97 -2.72 -0.50
C MET A 316 -24.28 -2.70 0.30
N LEU A 317 -24.26 -3.34 1.48
CA LEU A 317 -25.36 -3.38 2.44
C LEU A 317 -25.78 -1.96 2.88
N PRO A 318 -27.08 -1.73 3.16
CA PRO A 318 -27.57 -0.42 3.60
C PRO A 318 -26.83 0.15 4.82
N ARG A 319 -26.51 -0.69 5.81
CA ARG A 319 -25.73 -0.28 6.99
C ARG A 319 -24.31 0.20 6.66
N THR A 320 -23.65 -0.39 5.65
CA THR A 320 -22.34 0.09 5.19
C THR A 320 -22.47 1.44 4.49
N ARG A 321 -23.52 1.64 3.68
CA ARG A 321 -23.81 2.93 3.04
C ARG A 321 -24.08 4.02 4.09
N ALA A 322 -24.84 3.70 5.13
CA ALA A 322 -25.10 4.61 6.25
C ALA A 322 -23.81 5.09 6.91
N MET A 323 -22.88 4.17 7.25
CA MET A 323 -21.57 4.52 7.79
C MET A 323 -20.76 5.43 6.86
N LEU A 324 -20.80 5.21 5.54
CA LEU A 324 -20.11 6.11 4.60
C LEU A 324 -20.71 7.52 4.61
N TYR A 325 -22.03 7.63 4.69
CA TYR A 325 -22.70 8.93 4.72
C TYR A 325 -22.42 9.74 5.99
N THR A 326 -22.18 9.12 7.14
CA THR A 326 -21.81 9.87 8.36
C THR A 326 -20.45 10.56 8.20
N ILE A 327 -19.49 9.92 7.54
CA ILE A 327 -18.16 10.50 7.26
C ILE A 327 -18.27 11.65 6.26
N GLU A 328 -19.08 11.47 5.21
CA GLU A 328 -19.32 12.54 4.23
C GLU A 328 -20.02 13.74 4.86
N ALA A 329 -21.05 13.51 5.68
CA ALA A 329 -21.74 14.57 6.40
C ALA A 329 -20.77 15.35 7.30
N TRP A 330 -19.85 14.67 7.97
CA TRP A 330 -18.83 15.32 8.78
C TRP A 330 -17.85 16.16 7.95
N ALA A 331 -17.42 15.66 6.78
CA ALA A 331 -16.62 16.45 5.85
C ALA A 331 -17.39 17.71 5.39
N GLN A 332 -18.68 17.58 5.05
CA GLN A 332 -19.53 18.71 4.68
C GLN A 332 -19.69 19.72 5.83
N ALA A 333 -19.87 19.25 7.07
CA ALA A 333 -19.94 20.09 8.26
C ALA A 333 -18.66 20.91 8.46
N SER A 334 -17.50 20.26 8.29
CA SER A 334 -16.18 20.90 8.40
C SER A 334 -15.96 22.00 7.33
N MET A 335 -16.73 21.97 6.24
CA MET A 335 -16.76 23.03 5.21
C MET A 335 -17.83 24.11 5.47
N GLY A 336 -18.58 24.06 6.56
CA GLY A 336 -19.71 24.95 6.85
C GLY A 336 -20.98 24.67 6.04
N LYS A 337 -21.07 23.52 5.36
CA LYS A 337 -22.22 23.16 4.50
C LYS A 337 -23.37 22.52 5.32
N GLY A 338 -23.90 23.25 6.30
CA GLY A 338 -24.85 22.70 7.28
C GLY A 338 -26.15 22.12 6.70
N GLN A 339 -26.68 22.68 5.61
CA GLN A 339 -27.87 22.10 4.95
C GLN A 339 -27.57 20.79 4.21
N ALA A 340 -26.39 20.69 3.58
CA ALA A 340 -25.96 19.46 2.92
C ALA A 340 -25.75 18.36 3.96
N MET A 341 -25.03 18.70 5.05
CA MET A 341 -24.80 17.79 6.17
C MET A 341 -26.10 17.20 6.72
N ARG A 342 -27.12 18.03 7.01
CA ARG A 342 -28.40 17.54 7.55
C ARG A 342 -29.09 16.56 6.61
N ARG A 343 -29.07 16.85 5.31
CA ARG A 343 -29.65 15.96 4.30
C ARG A 343 -28.90 14.63 4.26
N THR A 344 -27.58 14.68 4.20
CA THR A 344 -26.73 13.48 4.14
C THR A 344 -26.86 12.63 5.42
N LEU A 345 -27.01 13.24 6.60
CA LEU A 345 -27.31 12.50 7.82
C LEU A 345 -28.70 11.84 7.80
N GLY A 346 -29.73 12.52 7.30
CA GLY A 346 -31.05 11.92 7.13
C GLY A 346 -31.02 10.70 6.21
N GLU A 347 -30.29 10.78 5.09
CA GLU A 347 -30.08 9.63 4.20
C GLU A 347 -29.36 8.47 4.92
N ALA A 348 -28.40 8.78 5.78
CA ALA A 348 -27.70 7.78 6.59
C ALA A 348 -28.65 7.08 7.59
N GLU A 349 -29.52 7.84 8.25
CA GLU A 349 -30.54 7.31 9.19
C GLU A 349 -31.54 6.40 8.47
N ASP A 350 -32.09 6.86 7.34
CA ASP A 350 -33.02 6.08 6.52
C ASP A 350 -32.40 4.75 6.09
N LEU A 351 -31.13 4.77 5.66
CA LEU A 351 -30.41 3.57 5.27
C LEU A 351 -30.14 2.63 6.45
N PHE A 352 -29.78 3.18 7.60
CA PHE A 352 -29.54 2.39 8.81
C PHE A 352 -30.81 1.66 9.25
N VAL A 353 -31.96 2.35 9.25
CA VAL A 353 -33.27 1.77 9.59
C VAL A 353 -33.74 0.77 8.53
N SER A 354 -33.40 0.98 7.26
CA SER A 354 -33.77 0.07 6.17
C SER A 354 -33.05 -1.29 6.22
N ASP A 355 -31.96 -1.41 6.98
CA ASP A 355 -31.24 -2.67 7.13
C ASP A 355 -32.03 -3.66 7.99
N LYS A 356 -32.65 -4.63 7.32
CA LYS A 356 -33.47 -5.67 7.94
C LYS A 356 -32.66 -6.72 8.70
N GLY A 357 -31.35 -6.75 8.52
CA GLY A 357 -30.49 -7.78 9.13
C GLY A 357 -30.64 -9.17 8.51
N ASP A 358 -31.30 -9.28 7.36
CA ASP A 358 -31.49 -10.55 6.62
C ASP A 358 -30.15 -11.13 6.14
N VAL A 359 -29.17 -10.26 5.88
CA VAL A 359 -27.80 -10.63 5.53
C VAL A 359 -26.90 -10.26 6.69
N PRO A 360 -26.14 -11.22 7.28
CA PRO A 360 -25.19 -10.91 8.33
C PRO A 360 -24.18 -9.85 7.85
N PRO A 361 -23.90 -8.81 8.65
CA PRO A 361 -22.88 -7.85 8.29
C PRO A 361 -21.52 -8.54 8.22
N PRO A 362 -20.62 -8.09 7.32
CA PRO A 362 -19.26 -8.60 7.30
C PRO A 362 -18.56 -8.33 8.63
N SER A 363 -17.55 -9.13 8.99
CA SER A 363 -16.94 -9.08 10.34
C SER A 363 -16.46 -7.69 10.73
N TRP A 364 -15.93 -6.94 9.77
CA TRP A 364 -15.45 -5.58 9.96
C TRP A 364 -16.55 -4.51 10.15
N MET A 365 -17.82 -4.84 9.90
CA MET A 365 -18.99 -3.98 10.19
C MET A 365 -19.70 -4.35 11.49
N GLN A 366 -19.32 -5.43 12.17
CA GLN A 366 -20.07 -5.90 13.36
C GLN A 366 -20.11 -4.88 14.50
N MET A 367 -19.09 -4.00 14.58
CA MET A 367 -19.04 -2.94 15.58
C MET A 367 -19.86 -1.70 15.21
N PHE A 368 -20.34 -1.54 13.97
CA PHE A 368 -21.11 -0.36 13.60
C PHE A 368 -22.59 -0.53 13.96
N ASP A 369 -22.90 -0.28 15.23
CA ASP A 369 -24.24 -0.34 15.81
C ASP A 369 -24.92 1.05 15.91
N GLU A 370 -26.07 1.10 16.59
CA GLU A 370 -26.82 2.35 16.79
C GLU A 370 -26.03 3.38 17.62
N ALA A 371 -25.23 2.93 18.59
CA ALA A 371 -24.40 3.81 19.40
C ALA A 371 -23.27 4.41 18.57
N ASP A 372 -22.62 3.60 17.72
CA ASP A 372 -21.60 4.09 16.78
C ASP A 372 -22.18 5.04 15.74
N MET A 373 -23.37 4.75 15.21
CA MET A 373 -24.09 5.64 14.29
C MET A 373 -24.29 7.03 14.93
N HIS A 374 -24.88 7.08 16.13
CA HIS A 374 -25.08 8.35 16.84
C HIS A 374 -23.77 9.04 17.23
N GLY A 375 -22.74 8.27 17.60
CA GLY A 375 -21.41 8.80 17.87
C GLY A 375 -20.82 9.51 16.65
N MET A 376 -20.94 8.91 15.46
CA MET A 376 -20.47 9.53 14.22
C MET A 376 -21.31 10.74 13.81
N GLN A 377 -22.62 10.72 14.02
CA GLN A 377 -23.49 11.88 13.79
C GLN A 377 -23.10 13.06 14.67
N ALA A 378 -22.78 12.82 15.94
CA ALA A 378 -22.36 13.86 16.87
C ALA A 378 -21.10 14.60 16.41
N LEU A 379 -20.18 13.91 15.72
CA LEU A 379 -18.97 14.53 15.16
C LEU A 379 -19.30 15.57 14.06
N ALA A 380 -20.40 15.40 13.35
CA ALA A 380 -20.82 16.35 12.31
C ALA A 380 -21.50 17.62 12.89
N TYR A 381 -21.99 17.58 14.13
CA TYR A 381 -22.61 18.72 14.80
C TYR A 381 -21.63 19.53 15.68
N ARG A 382 -20.37 19.11 15.74
CA ARG A 382 -19.31 19.79 16.49
C ARG A 382 -18.75 20.98 15.73
#